data_AF-A0A7V4QAW1-F1
#
_entry.id   AF-A0A7V4QAW1-F1
#
_cell.length_a   1.000
_cell.length_b   1.000
_cell.length_c   1.000
_cell.angle_alpha   90.00
_cell.angle_beta   90.00
_cell.angle_gamma   90.00
#
_symmetry.space_group_name_H-M   'P 1'
#
loop_
_entity.id
_entity.type
_entity.pdbx_description
1 polymer ?
#
loop_
_entity_poly.entity_id
_entity_poly.type
_entity_poly.pdbx_seq_one_letter_code
_entity_poly.pdbx_strand_id
1 'polypeptide(L)'
;MSNSDFVALSKQMVEVKKVVNLVKGIKVDTIIIGETGTGKSKIAKSILPEAIIINGENTEDVLKGLKSFNEVIIENFDKIRNYDILHMQDQKIVATASKKPKDSVVDKFFGIVIELDPLSKRVEDIKPLMVQFLEDAKESLKIDSDISSEQILPDISQNCHSLKRSVYKKLLGDSLDEAGLTNTMSDFFFDRIETDDNYSHFLAMFDKAIIIANYKKFKSQLMMSYKMGINRNTLRKKINELELKLDE
;
A
#
# COMPACT_ATOMS: atom_id res chain seq x y z
N MET A 1 3.37 22.17 7.49
CA MET A 1 2.31 21.60 8.34
C MET A 1 2.80 20.26 8.86
N SER A 2 2.61 19.98 10.15
CA SER A 2 3.23 18.86 10.88
C SER A 2 2.92 17.50 10.25
N ASN A 3 3.91 16.91 9.57
CA ASN A 3 3.79 15.69 8.77
C ASN A 3 3.73 14.40 9.62
N SER A 4 3.27 14.49 10.87
CA SER A 4 3.44 13.46 11.90
C SER A 4 2.17 12.67 12.24
N ASP A 5 1.03 12.98 11.61
CA ASP A 5 -0.22 12.28 11.86
C ASP A 5 -0.43 11.09 10.91
N PHE A 6 -0.77 9.95 11.51
CA PHE A 6 -1.21 8.75 10.80
C PHE A 6 -2.72 8.59 10.96
N VAL A 7 -3.35 7.90 9.99
CA VAL A 7 -4.79 7.61 10.02
C VAL A 7 -5.11 6.67 11.18
N ALA A 8 -6.11 7.05 11.97
CA ALA A 8 -6.60 6.28 13.11
C ALA A 8 -8.09 6.57 13.35
N LEU A 9 -8.96 5.87 12.65
CA LEU A 9 -10.41 5.89 12.84
C LEU A 9 -10.93 4.60 13.50
N SER A 10 -10.30 3.46 13.21
CA SER A 10 -10.64 2.19 13.87
C SER A 10 -10.35 2.25 15.37
N LYS A 11 -11.13 1.51 16.18
CA LYS A 11 -11.00 1.51 17.65
C LYS A 11 -9.57 1.20 18.10
N GLN A 12 -8.96 0.16 17.52
CA GLN A 12 -7.58 -0.22 17.79
C GLN A 12 -6.63 0.93 17.45
N MET A 13 -6.74 1.53 16.27
CA MET A 13 -5.83 2.60 15.87
C MET A 13 -5.99 3.87 16.71
N VAL A 14 -7.19 4.16 17.22
CA VAL A 14 -7.43 5.25 18.17
C VAL A 14 -6.70 5.00 19.49
N GLU A 15 -6.72 3.76 19.99
CA GLU A 15 -5.95 3.36 21.18
C GLU A 15 -4.44 3.43 20.92
N VAL A 16 -3.97 2.93 19.78
CA VAL A 16 -2.58 3.07 19.33
C VAL A 16 -2.17 4.54 19.28
N LYS A 17 -3.02 5.44 18.77
CA LYS A 17 -2.75 6.89 18.74
C LYS A 17 -2.56 7.47 20.14
N LYS A 18 -3.36 7.03 21.13
CA LYS A 18 -3.17 7.44 22.53
C LYS A 18 -1.83 6.96 23.08
N VAL A 19 -1.50 5.68 22.87
CA VAL A 19 -0.22 5.10 23.34
C VAL A 19 0.96 5.81 22.68
N VAL A 20 0.93 6.03 21.37
CA VAL A 20 1.97 6.75 20.62
C VAL A 20 2.17 8.17 21.16
N ASN A 21 1.09 8.90 21.43
CA ASN A 21 1.19 10.24 22.01
C ASN A 21 1.81 10.25 23.41
N LEU A 22 1.56 9.23 24.22
CA LEU A 22 2.21 9.06 25.52
C LEU A 22 3.71 8.78 25.36
N VAL A 23 4.09 7.88 24.45
CA VAL A 23 5.49 7.48 24.24
C VAL A 23 6.34 8.62 23.66
N LYS A 24 5.77 9.53 22.87
CA LYS A 24 6.52 10.69 22.32
C LYS A 24 7.22 11.50 23.41
N GLY A 25 6.56 11.74 24.55
CA GLY A 25 7.08 12.59 25.62
C GLY A 25 7.94 11.88 26.68
N ILE A 26 8.12 10.56 26.59
CA ILE A 26 8.79 9.77 27.64
C ILE A 26 9.98 9.02 27.03
N LYS A 27 11.06 8.88 27.80
CA LYS A 27 12.23 8.06 27.45
C LYS A 27 11.94 6.59 27.80
N VAL A 28 11.10 5.94 26.99
CA VAL A 28 10.75 4.51 27.13
C VAL A 28 10.93 3.81 25.79
N ASP A 29 11.64 2.68 25.83
CA ASP A 29 11.84 1.82 24.68
C ASP A 29 10.53 1.15 24.28
N THR A 30 10.22 1.21 23.00
CA THR A 30 8.94 0.78 22.45
C THR A 30 9.14 -0.15 21.27
N ILE A 31 8.37 -1.23 21.20
CA ILE A 31 8.34 -2.12 20.04
C ILE A 31 6.96 -2.09 19.38
N ILE A 32 6.95 -1.99 18.05
CA ILE A 32 5.74 -2.00 17.22
C ILE A 32 5.71 -3.30 16.43
N ILE A 33 4.72 -4.13 16.69
CA ILE A 33 4.57 -5.47 16.12
C ILE A 33 3.38 -5.48 15.17
N GLY A 34 3.51 -6.13 14.02
CA GLY A 34 2.40 -6.35 13.11
C GLY A 34 2.87 -6.86 11.76
N GLU A 35 1.93 -7.29 10.92
CA GLU A 35 2.25 -7.85 9.61
C GLU A 35 2.92 -6.85 8.65
N THR A 36 3.43 -7.35 7.53
CA THR A 36 4.02 -6.50 6.48
C THR A 36 2.97 -5.53 5.94
N GLY A 37 3.34 -4.25 5.81
CA GLY A 37 2.47 -3.21 5.28
C GLY A 37 1.41 -2.65 6.24
N THR A 38 1.46 -2.94 7.55
CA THR A 38 0.50 -2.36 8.51
C THR A 38 0.80 -0.90 8.90
N GLY A 39 1.93 -0.34 8.47
CA GLY A 39 2.30 1.05 8.76
C GLY A 39 3.25 1.25 9.95
N LYS A 40 3.88 0.17 10.44
CA LYS A 40 4.85 0.19 11.55
C LYS A 40 5.87 1.33 11.46
N SER A 41 6.54 1.48 10.32
CA SER A 41 7.56 2.51 10.11
C SER A 41 7.01 3.93 10.21
N LYS A 42 5.76 4.17 9.78
CA LYS A 42 5.13 5.49 9.88
C LYS A 42 4.78 5.82 11.33
N ILE A 43 4.38 4.83 12.12
CA ILE A 43 4.15 4.98 13.56
C ILE A 43 5.48 5.22 14.29
N ALA A 44 6.53 4.46 13.96
CA ALA A 44 7.86 4.64 14.53
C ALA A 44 8.38 6.07 14.29
N LYS A 45 8.29 6.57 13.04
CA LYS A 45 8.61 7.95 12.69
C LYS A 45 7.71 8.98 13.37
N SER A 46 6.45 8.64 13.68
CA SER A 46 5.58 9.53 14.45
C SER A 46 6.07 9.68 15.89
N ILE A 47 6.62 8.61 16.49
CA ILE A 47 7.21 8.64 17.83
C ILE A 47 8.55 9.39 17.84
N LEU A 48 9.41 9.11 16.87
CA LEU A 48 10.74 9.71 16.73
C LEU A 48 10.93 10.28 15.30
N PRO A 49 10.52 11.53 15.03
CA PRO A 49 10.57 12.11 13.67
C PRO A 49 11.97 12.28 13.09
N GLU A 50 12.94 12.66 13.93
CA GLU A 50 14.31 12.99 13.53
C GLU A 50 15.32 11.84 13.76
N ALA A 51 14.84 10.69 14.27
CA ALA A 51 15.72 9.57 14.58
C ALA A 51 16.21 8.86 13.32
N ILE A 52 17.44 8.36 13.39
CA ILE A 52 18.01 7.52 12.33
C ILE A 52 17.29 6.17 12.29
N ILE A 53 17.08 5.67 11.07
CA ILE A 53 16.46 4.36 10.83
C ILE A 53 17.54 3.36 10.46
N ILE A 54 17.54 2.23 11.14
CA ILE A 54 18.54 1.18 10.98
C ILE A 54 17.83 -0.15 10.81
N ASN A 55 18.28 -0.99 9.87
CA ASN A 55 17.74 -2.33 9.69
C ASN A 55 18.45 -3.31 10.65
N GLY A 56 17.67 -4.02 11.48
CA GLY A 56 18.13 -5.03 12.43
C GLY A 56 18.83 -6.23 11.80
N GLU A 57 18.72 -6.42 10.48
CA GLU A 57 19.52 -7.41 9.75
C GLU A 57 21.02 -7.10 9.77
N ASN A 58 21.41 -5.81 9.84
CA ASN A 58 22.80 -5.40 9.89
C ASN A 58 23.23 -5.05 11.33
N THR A 59 23.82 -6.03 12.03
CA THR A 59 24.24 -5.86 13.42
C THR A 59 25.31 -4.78 13.62
N GLU A 60 26.17 -4.54 12.63
CA GLU A 60 27.21 -3.51 12.72
C GLU A 60 26.62 -2.10 12.69
N ASP A 61 25.62 -1.89 11.82
CA ASP A 61 24.95 -0.59 11.71
C ASP A 61 24.12 -0.31 12.96
N VAL A 62 23.48 -1.33 13.54
CA VAL A 62 22.79 -1.20 14.83
C VAL A 62 23.77 -0.76 15.92
N LEU A 63 24.93 -1.42 16.04
CA LEU A 63 25.95 -1.05 17.03
C LEU A 63 26.49 0.37 16.82
N LYS A 64 26.75 0.78 15.57
CA LYS A 64 27.20 2.13 15.25
C LYS A 64 26.13 3.17 15.58
N GLY A 65 24.88 2.90 15.20
CA GLY A 65 23.76 3.79 15.44
C GLY A 65 23.49 4.01 16.92
N LEU A 66 23.47 2.92 17.69
CA LEU A 66 23.36 3.00 19.15
C LEU A 66 24.51 3.83 19.73
N LYS A 67 25.77 3.62 19.32
CA LYS A 67 26.88 4.44 19.84
C LYS A 67 26.83 5.92 19.45
N SER A 68 26.24 6.25 18.31
CA SER A 68 26.30 7.60 17.71
C SER A 68 25.08 8.47 17.99
N PHE A 69 23.92 7.88 18.31
CA PHE A 69 22.65 8.62 18.42
C PHE A 69 21.90 8.25 19.69
N ASN A 70 21.25 9.24 20.31
CA ASN A 70 20.43 9.04 21.51
C ASN A 70 19.04 8.50 21.19
N GLU A 71 18.55 8.71 19.96
CA GLU A 71 17.23 8.25 19.51
C GLU A 71 17.39 7.46 18.22
N VAL A 72 16.92 6.21 18.22
CA VAL A 72 17.15 5.28 17.12
C VAL A 72 15.86 4.51 16.82
N ILE A 73 15.53 4.40 15.53
CA ILE A 73 14.50 3.49 15.03
C ILE A 73 15.17 2.25 14.47
N ILE A 74 14.81 1.07 15.00
CA ILE A 74 15.32 -0.22 14.51
C ILE A 74 14.20 -0.95 13.77
N GLU A 75 14.34 -1.12 12.46
CA GLU A 75 13.41 -1.91 11.65
C GLU A 75 13.77 -3.40 11.65
N ASN A 76 12.77 -4.28 11.54
CA ASN A 76 12.95 -5.74 11.53
C ASN A 76 13.75 -6.27 12.73
N PHE A 77 13.40 -5.80 13.93
CA PHE A 77 14.03 -6.22 15.18
C PHE A 77 14.00 -7.74 15.39
N ASP A 78 12.96 -8.41 14.89
CA ASP A 78 12.82 -9.87 14.90
C ASP A 78 13.90 -10.63 14.10
N LYS A 79 14.68 -9.92 13.28
CA LYS A 79 15.79 -10.49 12.50
C LYS A 79 17.17 -10.33 13.16
N ILE A 80 17.26 -9.66 14.30
CA ILE A 80 18.52 -9.52 15.04
C ILE A 80 18.96 -10.90 15.56
N ARG A 81 20.20 -11.28 15.24
CA ARG A 81 20.77 -12.58 15.63
C ARG A 81 21.18 -12.63 17.10
N ASN A 82 21.71 -11.51 17.62
CA ASN A 82 22.22 -11.42 18.99
C ASN A 82 21.64 -10.17 19.67
N TYR A 83 20.75 -10.36 20.64
CA TYR A 83 20.10 -9.27 21.37
C TYR A 83 20.98 -8.67 22.46
N ASP A 84 22.07 -9.34 22.87
CA ASP A 84 22.94 -8.84 23.93
C ASP A 84 23.73 -7.59 23.51
N ILE A 85 23.75 -7.27 22.21
CA ILE A 85 24.31 -6.02 21.69
C ILE A 85 23.52 -4.77 22.10
N LEU A 86 22.28 -4.93 22.57
CA LEU A 86 21.37 -3.84 22.91
C LEU A 86 21.58 -3.29 24.34
N HIS A 87 22.59 -3.78 25.06
CA HIS A 87 22.94 -3.30 26.40
C HIS A 87 23.66 -1.94 26.35
N MET A 88 22.94 -0.86 26.01
CA MET A 88 23.41 0.53 26.22
C MET A 88 22.31 1.34 26.90
N GLN A 89 22.62 1.90 28.07
CA GLN A 89 21.64 2.31 29.08
C GLN A 89 20.97 3.68 28.86
N ASP A 90 21.31 4.41 27.79
CA ASP A 90 20.93 5.82 27.67
C ASP A 90 20.23 6.24 26.37
N GLN A 91 19.87 5.29 25.52
CA GLN A 91 19.18 5.58 24.27
C GLN A 91 17.68 5.35 24.36
N LYS A 92 16.91 6.05 23.54
CA LYS A 92 15.50 5.77 23.30
C LYS A 92 15.38 5.00 21.99
N ILE A 93 14.92 3.76 22.09
CA ILE A 93 14.81 2.85 20.95
C ILE A 93 13.34 2.64 20.60
N VAL A 94 13.01 2.84 19.32
CA VAL A 94 11.72 2.42 18.76
C VAL A 94 11.97 1.31 17.74
N ALA A 95 11.59 0.09 18.10
CA ALA A 95 11.76 -1.08 17.25
C ALA A 95 10.49 -1.37 16.46
N THR A 96 10.63 -1.95 15.27
CA THR A 96 9.52 -2.56 14.53
C THR A 96 9.82 -4.02 14.25
N ALA A 97 8.81 -4.88 14.35
CA ALA A 97 8.94 -6.30 14.10
C ALA A 97 7.76 -6.83 13.29
N SER A 98 8.04 -7.79 12.40
CA SER A 98 6.98 -8.45 11.62
C SER A 98 6.41 -9.68 12.34
N LYS A 99 7.26 -10.37 13.12
CA LYS A 99 6.86 -11.44 14.03
C LYS A 99 7.15 -11.03 15.46
N LYS A 100 6.31 -11.45 16.40
CA LYS A 100 6.55 -11.21 17.82
C LYS A 100 7.87 -11.92 18.25
N PRO A 101 8.87 -11.18 18.76
CA PRO A 101 10.07 -11.79 19.35
C PRO A 101 9.71 -12.62 20.58
N LYS A 102 10.66 -13.40 21.11
CA LYS A 102 10.43 -14.14 22.37
C LYS A 102 10.05 -13.18 23.49
N ASP A 103 9.06 -13.55 24.31
CA ASP A 103 8.58 -12.69 25.41
C ASP A 103 9.73 -12.28 26.35
N SER A 104 10.68 -13.17 26.62
CA SER A 104 11.88 -12.86 27.44
C SER A 104 12.76 -11.73 26.87
N VAL A 105 12.75 -11.53 25.56
CA VAL A 105 13.46 -10.42 24.89
C VAL A 105 12.61 -9.16 24.99
N VAL A 106 11.30 -9.28 24.74
CA VAL A 106 10.38 -8.14 24.80
C VAL A 106 10.37 -7.51 26.18
N ASP A 107 10.18 -8.33 27.22
CA ASP A 107 10.11 -7.89 28.62
C ASP A 107 11.45 -7.33 29.12
N LYS A 108 12.57 -7.77 28.54
CA LYS A 108 13.92 -7.30 28.90
C LYS A 108 14.23 -5.91 28.33
N PHE A 109 13.76 -5.61 27.13
CA PHE A 109 14.20 -4.43 26.37
C PHE A 109 13.13 -3.37 26.13
N PHE A 110 11.85 -3.72 26.19
CA PHE A 110 10.77 -2.78 25.83
C PHE A 110 9.80 -2.60 26.98
N GLY A 111 9.60 -1.33 27.37
CA GLY A 111 8.59 -0.97 28.36
C GLY A 111 7.19 -0.88 27.76
N ILE A 112 7.08 -0.69 26.44
CA ILE A 112 5.80 -0.55 25.74
C ILE A 112 5.79 -1.42 24.49
N VAL A 113 4.69 -2.16 24.31
CA VAL A 113 4.43 -3.00 23.14
C VAL A 113 3.19 -2.47 22.44
N ILE A 114 3.31 -2.15 21.15
CA ILE A 114 2.21 -1.72 20.30
C ILE A 114 1.96 -2.80 19.26
N GLU A 115 0.80 -3.45 19.31
CA GLU A 115 0.39 -4.44 18.33
C GLU A 115 -0.56 -3.80 17.30
N LEU A 116 -0.25 -3.98 16.02
CA LEU A 116 -1.07 -3.49 14.91
C LEU A 116 -1.81 -4.63 14.24
N ASP A 117 -3.13 -4.49 14.12
CA ASP A 117 -3.92 -5.43 13.34
C ASP A 117 -3.66 -5.25 11.83
N PRO A 118 -3.84 -6.33 11.04
CA PRO A 118 -3.91 -6.22 9.60
C PRO A 118 -5.05 -5.29 9.17
N LEU A 119 -4.89 -4.67 8.01
CA LEU A 119 -5.84 -3.71 7.45
C LEU A 119 -7.24 -4.30 7.25
N SER A 120 -7.33 -5.61 7.06
CA SER A 120 -8.60 -6.36 6.96
C SER A 120 -9.48 -6.28 8.22
N LYS A 121 -8.89 -6.04 9.41
CA LYS A 121 -9.63 -5.89 10.67
C LYS A 121 -9.94 -4.44 11.04
N ARG A 122 -9.43 -3.47 10.27
CA ARG A 122 -9.60 -2.02 10.49
C ARG A 122 -10.10 -1.34 9.23
N VAL A 123 -11.24 -1.82 8.73
CA VAL A 123 -11.84 -1.41 7.45
C VAL A 123 -12.18 0.08 7.41
N GLU A 124 -12.45 0.68 8.57
CA GLU A 124 -12.75 2.11 8.73
C GLU A 124 -11.56 2.99 8.32
N ASP A 125 -10.33 2.47 8.41
CA ASP A 125 -9.12 3.21 8.05
C ASP A 125 -8.83 3.18 6.55
N ILE A 126 -9.43 2.26 5.78
CA ILE A 126 -9.12 2.05 4.36
C ILE A 126 -9.41 3.30 3.53
N LYS A 127 -10.63 3.85 3.63
CA LYS A 127 -11.03 5.01 2.82
C LYS A 127 -10.17 6.26 3.13
N PRO A 128 -9.96 6.66 4.39
CA PRO A 128 -9.07 7.79 4.70
C PRO A 128 -7.62 7.54 4.28
N LEU A 129 -7.11 6.30 4.40
CA LEU A 129 -5.77 5.96 3.90
C LEU A 129 -5.68 6.12 2.38
N MET A 130 -6.72 5.74 1.64
CA MET A 130 -6.75 5.95 0.19
C MET A 130 -6.72 7.42 -0.18
N VAL A 131 -7.50 8.26 0.52
CA VAL A 131 -7.50 9.71 0.33
C VAL A 131 -6.10 10.28 0.59
N GLN A 132 -5.49 9.93 1.73
CA GLN A 132 -4.14 10.38 2.06
C GLN A 132 -3.11 9.92 1.00
N PHE A 133 -3.14 8.66 0.58
CA PHE A 133 -2.20 8.17 -0.44
C PHE A 133 -2.39 8.83 -1.80
N LEU A 134 -3.62 9.21 -2.13
CA LEU A 134 -3.94 9.90 -3.38
C LEU A 134 -3.41 11.34 -3.34
N GLU A 135 -3.62 12.05 -2.23
CA GLU A 135 -3.06 13.39 -2.01
C GLU A 135 -1.53 13.39 -2.03
N ASP A 136 -0.91 12.47 -1.26
CA ASP A 136 0.55 12.29 -1.23
C ASP A 136 1.10 12.04 -2.64
N ALA A 137 0.40 11.23 -3.45
CA ALA A 137 0.83 10.90 -4.81
C ALA A 137 0.65 12.07 -5.78
N LYS A 138 -0.49 12.78 -5.74
CA LYS A 138 -0.72 13.99 -6.55
C LYS A 138 0.34 15.05 -6.27
N GLU A 139 0.64 15.28 -4.99
CA GLU A 139 1.65 16.26 -4.58
C GLU A 139 3.06 15.85 -5.02
N SER A 140 3.43 14.58 -4.82
CA SER A 140 4.76 14.06 -5.12
C SER A 140 5.04 14.01 -6.61
N LEU A 141 4.03 13.64 -7.41
CA LEU A 141 4.16 13.47 -8.86
C LEU A 141 3.76 14.73 -9.64
N LYS A 142 3.28 15.78 -8.96
CA LYS A 142 2.74 17.01 -9.57
C LYS A 142 1.68 16.72 -10.63
N ILE A 143 0.83 15.72 -10.34
CA ILE A 143 -0.29 15.35 -11.21
C ILE A 143 -1.51 16.11 -10.71
N ASP A 144 -2.03 16.98 -11.57
CA ASP A 144 -3.33 17.63 -11.35
C ASP A 144 -4.40 16.71 -11.95
N SER A 145 -5.17 16.05 -11.09
CA SER A 145 -6.23 15.13 -11.51
C SER A 145 -7.45 15.20 -10.59
N ASP A 146 -8.63 15.11 -11.19
CA ASP A 146 -9.93 15.13 -10.48
C ASP A 146 -10.34 13.76 -9.93
N ILE A 147 -9.39 12.81 -9.86
CA ILE A 147 -9.67 11.45 -9.41
C ILE A 147 -10.13 11.50 -7.97
N SER A 148 -11.25 10.81 -7.72
CA SER A 148 -11.82 10.61 -6.39
C SER A 148 -11.52 9.22 -5.86
N SER A 149 -11.39 9.09 -4.54
CA SER A 149 -11.10 7.82 -3.86
C SER A 149 -12.12 6.71 -4.16
N GLU A 150 -13.36 7.07 -4.46
CA GLU A 150 -14.48 6.19 -4.78
C GLU A 150 -14.31 5.44 -6.10
N GLN A 151 -13.44 5.95 -6.99
CA GLN A 151 -13.17 5.32 -8.30
C GLN A 151 -12.05 4.28 -8.23
N ILE A 152 -11.40 4.15 -7.07
CA ILE A 152 -10.26 3.25 -6.87
C ILE A 152 -10.79 1.96 -6.23
N LEU A 153 -10.51 0.83 -6.86
CA LEU A 153 -10.74 -0.48 -6.24
C LEU A 153 -9.62 -0.73 -5.21
N PRO A 154 -9.94 -0.86 -3.91
CA PRO A 154 -8.93 -1.11 -2.89
C PRO A 154 -8.40 -2.54 -2.99
N ASP A 155 -7.08 -2.69 -2.95
CA ASP A 155 -6.40 -3.98 -2.79
C ASP A 155 -5.70 -4.01 -1.44
N ILE A 156 -6.16 -4.88 -0.53
CA ILE A 156 -5.60 -5.01 0.82
C ILE A 156 -4.82 -6.32 1.03
N SER A 157 -4.50 -7.05 -0.05
CA SER A 157 -3.77 -8.32 0.00
C SER A 157 -2.42 -8.25 0.72
N GLN A 158 -1.79 -7.08 0.71
CA GLN A 158 -0.55 -6.77 1.44
C GLN A 158 -0.70 -5.48 2.25
N ASN A 159 -1.86 -5.33 2.92
CA ASN A 159 -2.19 -4.19 3.78
C ASN A 159 -2.00 -2.84 3.04
N CYS A 160 -1.33 -1.86 3.65
CA CYS A 160 -1.14 -0.54 3.06
C CYS A 160 -0.23 -0.56 1.82
N HIS A 161 0.61 -1.58 1.62
CA HIS A 161 1.47 -1.64 0.43
C HIS A 161 0.65 -1.90 -0.84
N SER A 162 -0.22 -2.91 -0.82
CA SER A 162 -1.12 -3.17 -1.94
C SER A 162 -2.12 -2.03 -2.14
N LEU A 163 -2.60 -1.43 -1.05
CA LEU A 163 -3.55 -0.31 -1.11
C LEU A 163 -2.91 0.91 -1.79
N LYS A 164 -1.68 1.24 -1.39
CA LYS A 164 -0.92 2.32 -2.02
C LYS A 164 -0.67 2.03 -3.50
N ARG A 165 -0.35 0.77 -3.87
CA ARG A 165 -0.19 0.38 -5.27
C ARG A 165 -1.49 0.56 -6.07
N SER A 166 -2.65 0.21 -5.53
CA SER A 166 -3.92 0.37 -6.27
C SER A 166 -4.26 1.84 -6.51
N VAL A 167 -4.00 2.71 -5.52
CA VAL A 167 -4.13 4.17 -5.66
C VAL A 167 -3.20 4.70 -6.74
N TYR A 168 -1.91 4.34 -6.70
CA TYR A 168 -0.92 4.83 -7.67
C TYR A 168 -1.23 4.36 -9.08
N LYS A 169 -1.64 3.10 -9.25
CA LYS A 169 -2.04 2.54 -10.56
C LYS A 169 -3.20 3.33 -11.16
N LYS A 170 -4.22 3.66 -10.36
CA LYS A 170 -5.37 4.43 -10.83
C LYS A 170 -4.96 5.86 -11.19
N LEU A 171 -4.16 6.51 -10.35
CA LEU A 171 -3.67 7.87 -10.61
C LEU A 171 -2.87 7.96 -11.91
N LEU A 172 -1.88 7.08 -12.07
CA LEU A 172 -1.03 7.06 -13.25
C LEU A 172 -1.81 6.70 -14.52
N GLY A 173 -2.70 5.72 -14.43
CA GLY A 173 -3.53 5.29 -15.56
C GLY A 173 -4.43 6.40 -16.08
N ASP A 174 -4.99 7.23 -15.19
CA ASP A 174 -5.83 8.37 -15.59
C ASP A 174 -5.02 9.55 -16.13
N SER A 175 -3.72 9.64 -15.83
CA SER A 175 -2.82 10.65 -16.40
C SER A 175 -2.22 10.26 -17.76
N LEU A 176 -2.49 9.05 -18.27
CA LEU A 176 -1.99 8.60 -19.57
C LEU A 176 -2.70 9.31 -20.71
N ASP A 177 -1.94 9.80 -21.67
CA ASP A 177 -2.42 10.23 -22.97
C ASP A 177 -2.42 9.06 -23.98
N GLU A 178 -2.86 9.32 -25.22
CA GLU A 178 -2.95 8.29 -26.26
C GLU A 178 -1.58 7.68 -26.59
N ALA A 179 -0.52 8.50 -26.63
CA ALA A 179 0.83 8.05 -26.89
C ALA A 179 1.36 7.17 -25.74
N GLY A 180 1.16 7.60 -24.49
CA GLY A 180 1.51 6.85 -23.30
C GLY A 180 0.77 5.52 -23.19
N LEU A 181 -0.52 5.50 -23.52
CA LEU A 181 -1.31 4.27 -23.58
C LEU A 181 -0.76 3.32 -24.65
N THR A 182 -0.47 3.84 -25.84
CA THR A 182 0.07 3.06 -26.97
C THR A 182 1.40 2.43 -26.60
N ASN A 183 2.32 3.19 -26.00
CA ASN A 183 3.62 2.68 -25.55
C ASN A 183 3.45 1.62 -24.46
N THR A 184 2.60 1.89 -23.46
CA THR A 184 2.32 0.93 -22.37
C THR A 184 1.75 -0.39 -22.91
N MET A 185 0.84 -0.31 -23.90
CA MET A 185 0.29 -1.49 -24.56
C MET A 185 1.35 -2.22 -25.37
N SER A 186 2.18 -1.49 -26.13
CA SER A 186 3.27 -2.05 -26.93
C SER A 186 4.26 -2.83 -26.06
N ASP A 187 4.72 -2.24 -24.96
CA ASP A 187 5.64 -2.89 -24.02
C ASP A 187 4.98 -4.13 -23.39
N PHE A 188 3.71 -4.01 -22.98
CA PHE A 188 2.96 -5.13 -22.42
C PHE A 188 2.84 -6.32 -23.39
N PHE A 189 2.58 -6.03 -24.67
CA PHE A 189 2.50 -7.06 -25.72
C PHE A 189 3.87 -7.63 -26.03
N PHE A 190 4.90 -6.80 -26.18
CA PHE A 190 6.26 -7.23 -26.49
C PHE A 190 6.77 -8.27 -25.48
N ASP A 191 6.55 -8.04 -24.19
CA ASP A 191 6.94 -8.95 -23.11
C ASP A 191 6.17 -10.29 -23.10
N ARG A 192 5.06 -10.39 -23.83
CA ARG A 192 4.10 -11.51 -23.79
C ARG A 192 3.84 -12.15 -25.13
N ILE A 193 4.55 -11.73 -26.17
CA ILE A 193 4.53 -12.42 -27.46
C ILE A 193 5.23 -13.76 -27.25
N GLU A 194 4.44 -14.82 -27.15
CA GLU A 194 4.91 -16.21 -27.18
C GLU A 194 4.71 -16.77 -28.62
N THR A 195 4.93 -18.05 -28.89
CA THR A 195 4.69 -18.59 -30.24
C THR A 195 3.20 -18.88 -30.49
N ASP A 196 2.76 -18.55 -31.71
CA ASP A 196 1.43 -18.68 -32.35
C ASP A 196 0.22 -18.02 -31.61
N ASP A 197 -0.70 -17.48 -32.43
CA ASP A 197 -2.02 -16.91 -32.05
C ASP A 197 -2.07 -15.70 -31.08
N ASN A 198 -0.95 -15.00 -30.85
CA ASN A 198 -0.92 -13.79 -30.00
C ASN A 198 -1.94 -12.71 -30.41
N TYR A 199 -2.16 -12.53 -31.71
CA TYR A 199 -3.08 -11.50 -32.20
C TYR A 199 -4.51 -11.73 -31.70
N SER A 200 -5.01 -12.97 -31.79
CA SER A 200 -6.36 -13.31 -31.31
C SER A 200 -6.46 -13.12 -29.80
N HIS A 201 -5.42 -13.50 -29.05
CA HIS A 201 -5.37 -13.31 -27.60
C HIS A 201 -5.42 -11.83 -27.19
N PHE A 202 -4.57 -10.99 -27.79
CA PHE A 202 -4.54 -9.55 -27.50
C PHE A 202 -5.79 -8.83 -27.99
N LEU A 203 -6.36 -9.25 -29.12
CA LEU A 203 -7.63 -8.71 -29.62
C LEU A 203 -8.78 -9.00 -28.64
N ALA A 204 -8.84 -10.21 -28.07
CA ALA A 204 -9.82 -10.55 -27.04
C ALA A 204 -9.69 -9.66 -25.79
N MET A 205 -8.45 -9.35 -25.36
CA MET A 205 -8.20 -8.42 -24.25
C MET A 205 -8.69 -7.00 -24.58
N PHE A 206 -8.43 -6.51 -25.79
CA PHE A 206 -8.88 -5.20 -26.25
C PHE A 206 -10.41 -5.11 -26.34
N ASP A 207 -11.05 -6.11 -26.95
CA ASP A 207 -12.51 -6.21 -27.04
C ASP A 207 -13.15 -6.18 -25.64
N LYS A 208 -12.60 -6.95 -24.70
CA LYS A 208 -13.07 -6.98 -23.31
C LYS A 208 -13.04 -5.58 -22.67
N ALA A 209 -11.94 -4.84 -22.83
CA ALA A 209 -11.82 -3.49 -22.29
C ALA A 209 -12.87 -2.54 -22.88
N ILE A 210 -13.06 -2.55 -24.20
CA ILE A 210 -14.04 -1.68 -24.88
C ILE A 210 -15.47 -2.01 -24.47
N ILE A 211 -15.82 -3.30 -24.43
CA ILE A 211 -17.17 -3.75 -24.07
C ILE A 211 -17.50 -3.33 -22.64
N ILE A 212 -16.59 -3.54 -21.69
CA ILE A 212 -16.78 -3.14 -20.28
C ILE A 212 -16.95 -1.62 -20.18
N ALA A 213 -16.13 -0.82 -20.86
CA ALA A 213 -16.23 0.64 -20.84
C ALA A 213 -17.57 1.13 -21.40
N ASN A 214 -18.01 0.59 -22.54
CA ASN A 214 -19.30 0.94 -23.15
C ASN A 214 -20.49 0.51 -22.27
N TYR A 215 -20.42 -0.67 -21.65
CA TYR A 215 -21.46 -1.11 -20.74
C TYR A 215 -21.54 -0.22 -19.49
N LYS A 216 -20.41 0.16 -18.89
CA LYS A 216 -20.38 1.12 -17.76
C LYS A 216 -21.08 2.44 -18.10
N LYS A 217 -20.93 2.93 -19.34
CA LYS A 217 -21.49 4.20 -19.80
C LYS A 217 -22.96 4.12 -20.21
N PHE A 218 -23.37 3.06 -20.91
CA PHE A 218 -24.67 3.01 -21.58
C PHE A 218 -25.65 1.99 -20.99
N LYS A 219 -25.16 0.99 -20.24
CA LYS A 219 -25.97 -0.07 -19.58
C LYS A 219 -26.94 -0.84 -20.49
N SER A 220 -26.85 -0.66 -21.82
CA SER A 220 -27.76 -1.23 -22.81
C SER A 220 -27.00 -1.76 -24.00
N GLN A 221 -27.11 -3.07 -24.26
CA GLN A 221 -26.46 -3.71 -25.40
C GLN A 221 -26.86 -3.09 -26.75
N LEU A 222 -28.11 -2.63 -26.88
CA LEU A 222 -28.56 -1.97 -28.11
C LEU A 222 -27.78 -0.67 -28.32
N MET A 223 -27.71 0.17 -27.28
CA MET A 223 -27.01 1.44 -27.33
C MET A 223 -25.50 1.25 -27.51
N MET A 224 -24.92 0.25 -26.85
CA MET A 224 -23.52 -0.14 -27.03
C MET A 224 -23.25 -0.53 -28.48
N SER A 225 -24.05 -1.42 -29.09
CA SER A 225 -23.84 -1.85 -30.48
C SER A 225 -23.89 -0.68 -31.46
N TYR A 226 -24.85 0.24 -31.25
CA TYR A 226 -24.96 1.46 -32.04
C TYR A 226 -23.74 2.38 -31.87
N LYS A 227 -23.29 2.62 -30.64
CA LYS A 227 -22.15 3.51 -30.36
C LYS A 227 -20.79 2.92 -30.73
N MET A 228 -20.64 1.61 -30.63
CA MET A 228 -19.45 0.88 -31.07
C MET A 228 -19.40 0.68 -32.59
N GLY A 229 -20.49 0.95 -33.30
CA GLY A 229 -20.56 0.76 -34.76
C GLY A 229 -20.50 -0.70 -35.20
N ILE A 230 -20.86 -1.65 -34.34
CA ILE A 230 -20.86 -3.08 -34.65
C ILE A 230 -22.28 -3.65 -34.62
N ASN A 231 -22.51 -4.71 -35.40
CA ASN A 231 -23.80 -5.39 -35.38
C ASN A 231 -24.10 -5.94 -33.98
N ARG A 232 -25.36 -5.81 -33.53
CA ARG A 232 -25.81 -6.29 -32.21
C ARG A 232 -25.55 -7.78 -31.99
N ASN A 233 -25.71 -8.61 -33.03
CA ASN A 233 -25.41 -10.04 -32.96
C ASN A 233 -23.92 -10.30 -32.81
N THR A 234 -23.07 -9.50 -33.44
CA THR A 234 -21.61 -9.55 -33.26
C THR A 234 -21.21 -9.18 -31.84
N LEU A 235 -21.79 -8.10 -31.27
CA LEU A 235 -21.56 -7.72 -29.88
C LEU A 235 -21.97 -8.85 -28.92
N ARG A 236 -23.15 -9.45 -29.12
CA ARG A 236 -23.62 -10.58 -28.30
C ARG A 236 -22.71 -11.79 -28.39
N LYS A 237 -22.27 -12.14 -29.61
CA LYS A 237 -21.32 -13.23 -29.83
C LYS A 237 -20.01 -12.97 -29.05
N LYS A 238 -19.43 -11.76 -29.17
CA LYS A 238 -18.23 -11.37 -28.42
C LYS A 238 -18.42 -11.40 -26.90
N ILE A 239 -19.55 -10.90 -26.38
CA ILE A 239 -19.88 -10.95 -24.94
C ILE A 239 -19.88 -12.40 -24.44
N ASN A 240 -20.50 -13.30 -25.21
CA ASN A 240 -20.58 -14.72 -24.86
C ASN A 240 -19.21 -15.41 -24.94
N GLU A 241 -18.44 -15.20 -26.02
CA GLU A 241 -17.10 -15.77 -26.19
C GLU A 241 -16.11 -15.30 -25.11
N LEU A 242 -16.25 -14.05 -24.65
CA LEU A 242 -15.42 -13.48 -23.59
C LEU A 242 -15.95 -13.76 -22.17
N GLU A 243 -17.04 -14.54 -22.06
CA GLU A 243 -17.71 -14.89 -20.80
C GLU A 243 -18.03 -13.68 -19.90
N LEU A 244 -18.39 -12.54 -20.51
CA LEU A 244 -18.62 -11.31 -19.77
C LEU A 244 -20.00 -11.33 -19.12
N LYS A 245 -20.02 -11.34 -17.79
CA LYS A 245 -21.22 -11.08 -16.97
C LYS A 245 -21.45 -9.58 -16.91
N LEU A 246 -22.19 -9.06 -17.88
CA LEU A 246 -22.74 -7.72 -17.82
C LEU A 246 -24.08 -7.86 -17.09
N ASP A 247 -24.14 -7.45 -15.82
CA ASP A 247 -25.40 -7.48 -15.05
C ASP A 247 -26.50 -6.71 -15.81
N GLU A 248 -27.77 -7.06 -15.65
CA GLU A 248 -28.89 -6.25 -16.20
C GLU A 248 -29.14 -5.00 -15.36
#